data_AF-A0A949LAC9-F1
#
_entry.id   AF-A0A949LAC9-F1
#
_cell.length_a   1.000
_cell.length_b   1.000
_cell.length_c   1.000
_cell.angle_alpha   90.00
_cell.angle_beta   90.00
_cell.angle_gamma   90.00
#
_symmetry.space_group_name_H-M   'P 1'
#
loop_
_entity.id
_entity.type
_entity.pdbx_description
1 polymer ?
#
loop_
_entity_poly.entity_id
_entity_poly.type
_entity_poly.pdbx_seq_one_letter_code
_entity_poly.pdbx_strand_id
1 'polypeptide(L)'
;MHYHIDSRRTDSETSTPFYYGKRFLILLFPLLFSACSALQSSIPQRHLPFSTPETWETRLNENPSIEMEGTSSVDSYFGAHFPNFDYQPLISSALNGNYALRQIETQLNTQKAQYQLSKSKLWPSLSASLSGQDTHVESASNKIFALQGAVSWSVDLWGTKGLLAQAAKHSEESASLTWHAARFSTAAATLQNWFNWQTQKHLFQLQEDFVYTLDTTSTLVENRFDSGIASLLEVRLAHTERALARTDLLQRKDTAIDARSRFITLLGENHSHYKYLEQQHTSSSHKALPEVAKALPAFLPADIIRQRPDLLAAEKRLKNEELKLLSSKKAWLPTLSLTASTGQQNEGLNNLLKDGLSISAIAFNLMQPVFNAGSIKAKHKQNQAATSKELYAYSELLHSAIVEVNQLLQKNTVLKQQLDAAKFAANLAHETQALASRNYSAGLTDLNTFLSTHQNRINTERRLANTKNDWLQNRINLLLALGVTEVP
;
A
#
# COMPACT_ATOMS: atom_id res chain seq x y z
N MET A 1 105.15 -4.28 41.86
CA MET A 1 105.09 -4.41 40.38
C MET A 1 103.73 -3.83 39.97
N HIS A 2 103.65 -2.52 39.69
CA HIS A 2 103.55 -1.93 38.33
C HIS A 2 102.25 -2.42 37.63
N TYR A 3 101.21 -1.63 37.31
CA TYR A 3 101.11 -0.23 36.86
C TYR A 3 99.67 0.35 37.10
N HIS A 4 99.61 1.60 37.57
CA HIS A 4 98.80 2.77 37.13
C HIS A 4 97.99 2.62 35.80
N ILE A 5 96.78 3.20 35.55
CA ILE A 5 96.29 4.60 35.67
C ILE A 5 94.76 4.66 35.35
N ASP A 6 94.02 5.50 36.10
CA ASP A 6 92.84 6.36 35.78
C ASP A 6 91.63 5.88 34.93
N SER A 7 90.39 6.36 35.09
CA SER A 7 89.84 7.54 35.81
C SER A 7 88.29 7.51 35.87
N ARG A 8 87.74 8.31 36.79
CA ARG A 8 86.44 9.05 36.77
C ARG A 8 85.12 8.33 37.08
N ARG A 9 84.69 8.56 38.34
CA ARG A 9 83.56 9.42 38.76
C ARG A 9 82.17 9.12 38.16
N THR A 10 81.32 8.48 38.97
CA THR A 10 79.86 8.58 38.89
C THR A 10 79.35 9.26 40.16
N ASP A 11 78.99 10.54 40.05
CA ASP A 11 78.26 11.27 41.08
C ASP A 11 76.81 10.76 41.11
N SER A 12 76.38 10.28 42.27
CA SER A 12 75.00 9.85 42.54
C SER A 12 74.18 11.05 43.02
N GLU A 13 73.43 11.68 42.11
CA GLU A 13 72.40 12.65 42.47
C GLU A 13 71.03 11.96 42.60
N THR A 14 70.54 11.95 43.82
CA THR A 14 69.18 11.61 44.21
C THR A 14 68.20 12.69 43.75
N SER A 15 67.21 12.33 42.93
CA SER A 15 66.01 13.15 42.70
C SER A 15 64.74 12.34 42.95
N THR A 16 63.89 12.89 43.81
CA THR A 16 62.61 12.35 44.30
C THR A 16 61.50 12.41 43.24
N PRO A 17 60.57 11.43 43.17
CA PRO A 17 59.45 11.51 42.24
C PRO A 17 58.32 12.40 42.78
N PHE A 18 57.94 13.40 41.97
CA PHE A 18 56.75 14.24 42.14
C PHE A 18 55.45 13.40 42.00
N TYR A 19 54.79 13.13 43.12
CA TYR A 19 53.45 12.51 43.19
C TYR A 19 52.35 13.58 43.27
N TYR A 20 52.01 14.24 42.16
CA TYR A 20 50.79 15.06 42.07
C TYR A 20 50.20 14.98 40.65
N GLY A 21 49.55 13.84 40.34
CA GLY A 21 48.86 13.66 39.06
C GLY A 21 47.74 12.59 39.06
N LYS A 22 47.75 11.65 40.01
CA LYS A 22 46.79 10.54 40.04
C LYS A 22 45.43 10.84 40.70
N ARG A 23 45.27 11.94 41.45
CA ARG A 23 44.02 12.23 42.19
C ARG A 23 42.97 13.01 41.39
N PHE A 24 43.36 13.73 40.34
CA PHE A 24 42.40 14.48 39.50
C PHE A 24 41.68 13.61 38.47
N LEU A 25 42.30 12.50 38.05
CA LEU A 25 41.76 11.58 37.03
C LEU A 25 40.70 10.61 37.60
N ILE A 26 40.74 10.33 38.90
CA ILE A 26 39.80 9.41 39.58
C ILE A 26 38.45 10.09 39.89
N LEU A 27 38.39 11.42 40.00
CA LEU A 27 37.15 12.17 40.24
C LEU A 27 36.35 12.48 38.96
N LEU A 28 36.97 12.41 37.78
CA LEU A 28 36.32 12.72 36.50
C LEU A 28 35.47 11.54 35.96
N PHE A 29 35.85 10.30 36.32
CA PHE A 29 35.16 9.08 35.92
C PHE A 29 33.73 8.95 36.50
N PRO A 30 33.46 9.17 37.81
CA PRO A 30 32.10 9.08 38.35
C PRO A 30 31.17 10.23 37.92
N LEU A 31 31.71 11.41 37.58
CA LEU A 31 30.95 12.55 37.06
C LEU A 31 30.43 12.30 35.63
N LEU A 32 31.21 11.63 34.79
CA LEU A 32 30.78 11.22 33.44
C LEU A 32 29.68 10.14 33.46
N PHE A 33 29.72 9.23 34.43
CA PHE A 33 28.69 8.19 34.58
C PHE A 33 27.37 8.72 35.19
N SER A 34 27.43 9.65 36.16
CA SER A 34 26.21 10.21 36.77
C SER A 34 25.40 11.07 35.79
N ALA A 35 26.06 11.83 34.91
CA ALA A 35 25.38 12.66 33.90
C ALA A 35 24.64 11.85 32.82
N CYS A 36 25.00 10.57 32.62
CA CYS A 36 24.35 9.70 31.63
C CYS A 36 22.99 9.14 32.09
N SER A 37 22.71 9.12 33.39
CA SER A 37 21.43 8.63 33.94
C SER A 37 20.25 9.58 33.68
N ALA A 38 20.53 10.87 33.41
CA ALA A 38 19.50 11.91 33.23
C ALA A 38 18.92 11.99 31.80
N LEU A 39 19.41 11.19 30.84
CA LEU A 39 18.91 11.13 29.47
C LEU A 39 17.77 10.11 29.32
N GLN A 40 16.78 10.13 30.21
CA GLN A 40 15.51 9.46 30.01
C GLN A 40 14.73 10.23 28.93
N SER A 41 14.93 9.89 27.67
CA SER A 41 14.23 10.53 26.55
C SER A 41 12.84 9.92 26.38
N SER A 42 11.80 10.66 26.75
CA SER A 42 10.42 10.36 26.38
C SER A 42 10.16 10.74 24.91
N ILE A 43 9.26 10.01 24.25
CA ILE A 43 8.72 10.41 22.95
C ILE A 43 7.92 11.71 23.19
N PRO A 44 8.14 12.79 22.42
CA PRO A 44 7.33 14.00 22.55
C PRO A 44 5.84 13.67 22.35
N GLN A 45 4.95 14.28 23.13
CA GLN A 45 3.51 14.05 23.00
C GLN A 45 3.05 14.41 21.58
N ARG A 46 2.25 13.52 20.97
CA ARG A 46 1.63 13.77 19.67
C ARG A 46 0.53 14.82 19.87
N HIS A 47 0.70 15.99 19.28
CA HIS A 47 -0.39 16.95 19.13
C HIS A 47 -0.92 16.82 17.71
N LEU A 48 -2.11 16.21 17.57
CA LEU A 48 -2.80 16.20 16.29
C LEU A 48 -3.31 17.62 15.97
N PRO A 49 -3.21 18.08 14.72
CA PRO A 49 -3.64 19.42 14.35
C PRO A 49 -5.18 19.60 14.34
N PHE A 50 -5.95 18.53 14.52
CA PHE A 50 -7.42 18.57 14.54
C PHE A 50 -8.02 17.47 15.43
N SER A 51 -9.28 17.67 15.86
CA SER A 51 -10.10 16.68 16.58
C SER A 51 -10.88 15.79 15.62
N THR A 52 -10.95 14.48 15.89
CA THR A 52 -11.84 13.57 15.18
C THR A 52 -13.30 13.81 15.59
N PRO A 53 -14.26 13.84 14.66
CA PRO A 53 -15.68 13.98 15.03
C PRO A 53 -16.13 12.74 15.81
N GLU A 54 -17.08 12.90 16.74
CA GLU A 54 -17.68 11.75 17.46
C GLU A 54 -18.73 11.03 16.58
N THR A 55 -19.37 11.77 15.65
CA THR A 55 -20.41 11.26 14.75
C THR A 55 -20.26 11.83 13.34
N TRP A 56 -20.72 11.09 12.33
CA TRP A 56 -20.76 11.54 10.94
C TRP A 56 -21.85 12.59 10.70
N GLU A 57 -21.62 13.51 9.76
CA GLU A 57 -22.57 14.57 9.42
C GLU A 57 -23.88 14.00 8.82
N THR A 58 -23.78 12.86 8.14
CA THR A 58 -24.92 12.20 7.51
C THR A 58 -25.53 11.20 8.47
N ARG A 59 -26.76 11.45 8.93
CA ARG A 59 -27.57 10.42 9.60
C ARG A 59 -28.09 9.45 8.56
N LEU A 60 -27.71 8.18 8.66
CA LEU A 60 -28.26 7.13 7.82
C LEU A 60 -29.67 6.81 8.33
N ASN A 61 -30.70 7.23 7.59
CA ASN A 61 -32.09 6.84 7.85
C ASN A 61 -32.37 5.40 7.35
N GLU A 62 -31.49 4.45 7.67
CA GLU A 62 -31.66 3.03 7.33
C GLU A 62 -31.65 2.22 8.63
N ASN A 63 -32.83 1.69 8.98
CA ASN A 63 -33.18 0.75 10.06
C ASN A 63 -32.22 0.67 11.29
N PRO A 64 -32.62 1.16 12.49
CA PRO A 64 -31.76 1.25 13.69
C PRO A 64 -31.33 -0.09 14.31
N SER A 65 -31.72 -1.23 13.74
CA SER A 65 -31.50 -2.56 14.32
C SER A 65 -30.23 -3.28 13.82
N ILE A 66 -29.35 -2.61 13.06
CA ILE A 66 -28.09 -3.19 12.60
C ILE A 66 -26.95 -2.42 13.28
N GLU A 67 -26.23 -3.07 14.18
CA GLU A 67 -24.93 -2.60 14.67
C GLU A 67 -23.83 -3.23 13.80
N MET A 68 -22.82 -2.46 13.40
CA MET A 68 -21.60 -3.08 12.85
C MET A 68 -20.74 -3.56 14.02
N GLU A 69 -20.80 -4.84 14.32
CA GLU A 69 -19.75 -5.48 15.10
C GLU A 69 -18.46 -5.49 14.26
N GLY A 70 -17.39 -4.96 14.84
CA GLY A 70 -16.07 -4.93 14.25
C GLY A 70 -15.54 -6.34 14.01
N THR A 71 -14.70 -6.47 12.98
CA THR A 71 -14.10 -7.70 12.43
C THR A 71 -15.08 -8.58 11.66
N SER A 72 -15.25 -8.25 10.38
CA SER A 72 -15.88 -9.13 9.40
C SER A 72 -14.89 -9.42 8.28
N SER A 73 -14.65 -10.70 8.01
CA SER A 73 -13.87 -11.14 6.86
C SER A 73 -14.51 -10.74 5.53
N VAL A 74 -13.72 -10.55 4.47
CA VAL A 74 -14.10 -10.30 3.07
C VAL A 74 -15.19 -11.26 2.63
N ASP A 75 -15.11 -12.54 3.03
CA ASP A 75 -16.12 -13.56 2.74
C ASP A 75 -17.43 -13.31 3.50
N SER A 76 -17.35 -12.99 4.79
CA SER A 76 -18.54 -12.60 5.56
C SER A 76 -19.14 -11.27 5.07
N TYR A 77 -18.32 -10.39 4.48
CA TYR A 77 -18.69 -9.00 4.19
C TYR A 77 -19.20 -8.80 2.76
N PHE A 78 -18.50 -9.28 1.73
CA PHE A 78 -19.03 -9.30 0.36
C PHE A 78 -20.18 -10.32 0.22
N GLY A 79 -20.12 -11.45 0.95
CA GLY A 79 -21.22 -12.42 1.02
C GLY A 79 -22.51 -11.82 1.58
N ALA A 80 -22.40 -11.00 2.63
CA ALA A 80 -23.57 -10.32 3.19
C ALA A 80 -24.12 -9.19 2.29
N HIS A 81 -23.26 -8.50 1.53
CA HIS A 81 -23.69 -7.39 0.67
C HIS A 81 -24.13 -7.83 -0.74
N PHE A 82 -23.61 -8.94 -1.25
CA PHE A 82 -23.91 -9.50 -2.56
C PHE A 82 -24.27 -11.00 -2.47
N PRO A 83 -25.33 -11.39 -1.73
CA PRO A 83 -25.61 -12.79 -1.39
C PRO A 83 -25.95 -13.67 -2.61
N ASN A 84 -26.46 -13.09 -3.68
CA ASN A 84 -26.83 -13.79 -4.92
C ASN A 84 -25.76 -13.66 -6.01
N PHE A 85 -24.51 -13.33 -5.64
CA PHE A 85 -23.42 -13.13 -6.58
C PHE A 85 -22.18 -13.89 -6.13
N ASP A 86 -21.73 -14.83 -6.98
CA ASP A 86 -20.54 -15.61 -6.69
C ASP A 86 -19.26 -14.82 -7.02
N TYR A 87 -18.78 -14.01 -6.06
CA TYR A 87 -17.58 -13.20 -6.24
C TYR A 87 -16.27 -13.98 -6.07
N GLN A 88 -16.31 -15.19 -5.50
CA GLN A 88 -15.13 -15.93 -5.08
C GLN A 88 -14.18 -16.27 -6.24
N PRO A 89 -14.65 -16.77 -7.40
CA PRO A 89 -13.78 -17.05 -8.53
C PRO A 89 -13.10 -15.80 -9.09
N LEU A 90 -13.81 -14.66 -9.08
CA LEU A 90 -13.27 -13.38 -9.56
C LEU A 90 -12.13 -12.90 -8.66
N ILE A 91 -12.39 -12.84 -7.35
CA ILE A 91 -11.42 -12.34 -6.37
C ILE A 91 -10.21 -13.26 -6.29
N SER A 92 -10.41 -14.58 -6.18
CA SER A 92 -9.32 -15.56 -6.10
C SER A 92 -8.42 -15.51 -7.34
N SER A 93 -9.02 -15.41 -8.54
CA SER A 93 -8.27 -15.28 -9.78
C SER A 93 -7.39 -14.02 -9.81
N ALA A 94 -7.90 -12.89 -9.31
CA ALA A 94 -7.15 -11.64 -9.23
C ALA A 94 -6.06 -11.70 -8.15
N LEU A 95 -6.37 -12.13 -6.93
CA LEU A 95 -5.42 -12.20 -5.82
C LEU A 95 -4.21 -13.10 -6.14
N ASN A 96 -4.44 -14.21 -6.84
CA ASN A 96 -3.36 -15.14 -7.20
C ASN A 96 -2.53 -14.68 -8.41
N GLY A 97 -3.13 -13.89 -9.31
CA GLY A 97 -2.50 -13.51 -10.58
C GLY A 97 -1.97 -12.07 -10.66
N ASN A 98 -2.40 -11.16 -9.77
CA ASN A 98 -2.10 -9.74 -9.88
C ASN A 98 -0.63 -9.40 -9.61
N TYR A 99 0.05 -8.82 -10.61
CA TYR A 99 1.47 -8.46 -10.50
C TYR A 99 1.76 -7.32 -9.50
N ALA A 100 0.87 -6.33 -9.38
CA ALA A 100 1.06 -5.24 -8.42
C ALA A 100 0.99 -5.75 -6.97
N LEU A 101 0.09 -6.70 -6.69
CA LEU A 101 0.03 -7.36 -5.39
C LEU A 101 1.30 -8.15 -5.08
N ARG A 102 1.86 -8.87 -6.07
CA ARG A 102 3.15 -9.58 -5.91
C ARG A 102 4.31 -8.61 -5.65
N GLN A 103 4.32 -7.42 -6.27
CA GLN A 103 5.32 -6.39 -5.97
C GLN A 103 5.23 -5.89 -4.52
N ILE A 104 4.01 -5.76 -3.98
CA ILE A 104 3.81 -5.35 -2.58
C ILE A 104 4.26 -6.46 -1.62
N GLU A 105 4.02 -7.73 -1.97
CA GLU A 105 4.51 -8.88 -1.21
C GLU A 105 6.06 -8.95 -1.19
N THR A 106 6.73 -8.71 -2.31
CA THR A 106 8.21 -8.69 -2.34
C THR A 106 8.78 -7.51 -1.56
N GLN A 107 8.08 -6.37 -1.53
CA GLN A 107 8.43 -5.25 -0.67
C GLN A 107 8.30 -5.60 0.82
N LEU A 108 7.27 -6.34 1.22
CA LEU A 108 7.16 -6.88 2.59
C LEU A 108 8.35 -7.79 2.93
N ASN A 109 8.73 -8.71 2.04
CA ASN A 109 9.89 -9.57 2.26
C ASN A 109 11.20 -8.78 2.38
N THR A 110 11.33 -7.68 1.64
CA THR A 110 12.44 -6.74 1.76
C THR A 110 12.48 -6.09 3.15
N GLN A 111 11.32 -5.66 3.68
CA GLN A 111 11.25 -5.07 5.02
C GLN A 111 11.53 -6.10 6.13
N LYS A 112 11.08 -7.35 5.97
CA LYS A 112 11.45 -8.46 6.86
C LYS A 112 12.97 -8.66 6.91
N ALA A 113 13.63 -8.67 5.76
CA ALA A 113 15.08 -8.78 5.68
C ALA A 113 15.79 -7.56 6.32
N GLN A 114 15.29 -6.35 6.12
CA GLN A 114 15.82 -5.13 6.75
C GLN A 114 15.69 -5.14 8.28
N TYR A 115 14.60 -5.70 8.81
CA TYR A 115 14.47 -5.92 10.25
C TYR A 115 15.52 -6.91 10.77
N GLN A 116 15.74 -8.04 10.08
CA GLN A 116 16.79 -9.00 10.46
C GLN A 116 18.19 -8.38 10.39
N LEU A 117 18.49 -7.58 9.36
CA LEU A 117 19.75 -6.82 9.25
C LEU A 117 19.94 -5.80 10.38
N SER A 118 18.84 -5.25 10.91
CA SER A 118 18.92 -4.32 12.04
C SER A 118 19.12 -5.07 13.37
N LYS A 119 18.48 -6.24 13.52
CA LYS A 119 18.63 -7.12 14.67
C LYS A 119 20.02 -7.75 14.73
N SER A 120 20.63 -8.11 13.59
CA SER A 120 21.98 -8.70 13.56
C SER A 120 23.05 -7.76 14.14
N LYS A 121 22.87 -6.44 14.02
CA LYS A 121 23.79 -5.43 14.60
C LYS A 121 23.86 -5.45 16.12
N LEU A 122 22.92 -6.12 16.81
CA LEU A 122 22.94 -6.34 18.25
C LEU A 122 23.92 -7.44 18.67
N TRP A 123 24.30 -8.31 17.74
CA TRP A 123 25.15 -9.47 18.02
C TRP A 123 26.60 -9.22 17.58
N PRO A 124 27.57 -9.93 18.17
CA PRO A 124 28.94 -9.97 17.66
C PRO A 124 28.98 -10.49 16.22
N SER A 125 29.86 -9.91 15.40
CA SER A 125 30.25 -10.48 14.11
C SER A 125 31.55 -11.25 14.24
N LEU A 126 31.61 -12.42 13.63
CA LEU A 126 32.82 -13.23 13.46
C LEU A 126 33.26 -13.12 12.00
N SER A 127 34.53 -12.79 11.77
CA SER A 127 35.16 -12.80 10.46
C SER A 127 36.41 -13.68 10.48
N ALA A 128 36.72 -14.25 9.32
CA ALA A 128 37.99 -14.91 9.06
C ALA A 128 38.56 -14.33 7.77
N SER A 129 39.86 -14.08 7.75
CA SER A 129 40.56 -13.54 6.59
C SER A 129 41.91 -14.25 6.41
N LEU A 130 42.20 -14.60 5.16
CA LEU A 130 43.52 -15.03 4.73
C LEU A 130 44.07 -13.94 3.80
N SER A 131 45.24 -13.40 4.15
CA SER A 131 45.92 -12.38 3.35
C SER A 131 47.35 -12.78 3.06
N GLY A 132 47.84 -12.45 1.87
CA GLY A 132 49.24 -12.54 1.50
C GLY A 132 49.72 -11.18 1.02
N GLN A 133 50.85 -10.72 1.53
CA GLN A 133 51.48 -9.47 1.14
C GLN A 133 52.92 -9.74 0.79
N ASP A 134 53.36 -9.26 -0.37
CA ASP A 134 54.75 -9.30 -0.80
C ASP A 134 55.24 -7.86 -0.95
N THR A 135 56.19 -7.47 -0.10
CA THR A 135 56.74 -6.11 -0.10
C THR A 135 58.16 -6.18 -0.61
N HIS A 136 58.43 -5.45 -1.69
CA HIS A 136 59.78 -5.35 -2.27
C HIS A 136 60.40 -4.02 -1.87
N VAL A 137 61.60 -4.06 -1.28
CA VAL A 137 62.42 -2.89 -0.99
C VAL A 137 63.81 -3.17 -1.52
N GLU A 138 64.23 -2.38 -2.52
CA GLU A 138 65.46 -2.59 -3.29
C GLU A 138 65.55 -4.02 -3.85
N SER A 139 66.54 -4.81 -3.42
CA SER A 139 66.78 -6.20 -3.82
C SER A 139 66.18 -7.24 -2.86
N ALA A 140 65.47 -6.81 -1.81
CA ALA A 140 64.88 -7.69 -0.82
C ALA A 140 63.36 -7.83 -1.04
N SER A 141 62.88 -9.08 -1.10
CA SER A 141 61.45 -9.43 -1.06
C SER A 141 61.12 -9.95 0.33
N ASN A 142 60.09 -9.37 0.95
CA ASN A 142 59.53 -9.86 2.19
C ASN A 142 58.09 -10.32 1.94
N LYS A 143 57.87 -11.63 2.05
CA LYS A 143 56.57 -12.26 1.87
C LYS A 143 55.98 -12.57 3.23
N ILE A 144 54.75 -12.14 3.43
CA ILE A 144 54.02 -12.33 4.67
C ILE A 144 52.65 -12.90 4.32
N PHE A 145 52.36 -14.09 4.84
CA PHE A 145 51.03 -14.68 4.83
C PHE A 145 50.45 -14.57 6.24
N ALA A 146 49.16 -14.23 6.34
CA ALA A 146 48.48 -14.10 7.61
C ALA A 146 47.08 -14.72 7.55
N LEU A 147 46.80 -15.62 8.49
CA LEU A 147 45.46 -16.16 8.75
C LEU A 147 44.94 -15.55 10.04
N GLN A 148 43.82 -14.84 9.96
CA GLN A 148 43.27 -14.08 11.08
C GLN A 148 41.79 -14.39 11.25
N GLY A 149 41.37 -14.61 12.48
CA GLY A 149 39.98 -14.61 12.90
C GLY A 149 39.74 -13.43 13.82
N ALA A 150 38.62 -12.72 13.64
CA ALA A 150 38.25 -11.60 14.49
C ALA A 150 36.79 -11.70 14.91
N VAL A 151 36.53 -11.52 16.20
CA VAL A 151 35.21 -11.24 16.75
C VAL A 151 35.15 -9.74 17.06
N SER A 152 34.16 -9.06 16.50
CA SER A 152 33.90 -7.65 16.79
C SER A 152 32.45 -7.47 17.24
N TRP A 153 32.27 -6.74 18.34
CA TRP A 153 30.95 -6.46 18.89
C TRP A 153 30.89 -5.04 19.41
N SER A 154 29.92 -4.26 18.94
CA SER A 154 29.62 -2.96 19.54
C SER A 154 28.45 -3.12 20.49
N VAL A 155 28.73 -3.01 21.78
CA VAL A 155 27.78 -3.23 22.88
C VAL A 155 26.76 -2.11 22.89
N ASP A 156 25.48 -2.46 22.95
CA ASP A 156 24.40 -1.47 22.96
C ASP A 156 24.05 -1.01 24.38
N LEU A 157 25.02 -0.39 25.07
CA LEU A 157 24.86 0.10 26.45
C LEU A 157 23.67 1.05 26.61
N TRP A 158 23.40 1.86 25.59
CA TRP A 158 22.39 2.91 25.64
C TRP A 158 21.09 2.52 24.93
N GLY A 159 20.99 1.33 24.33
CA GLY A 159 19.81 0.94 23.55
C GLY A 159 19.67 1.66 22.21
N THR A 160 20.72 2.25 21.66
CA THR A 160 20.74 2.89 20.33
C THR A 160 20.38 1.91 19.22
N LYS A 161 21.05 0.76 19.18
CA LYS A 161 20.85 -0.27 18.17
C LYS A 161 19.53 -0.97 18.39
N GLY A 162 19.12 -1.16 19.64
CA GLY A 162 17.81 -1.69 20.03
C GLY A 162 16.68 -0.81 19.52
N LEU A 163 16.78 0.52 19.67
CA LEU A 163 15.81 1.47 19.10
C LEU A 163 15.76 1.37 17.57
N LEU A 164 16.92 1.27 16.89
CA LEU A 164 16.94 1.09 15.43
C LEU A 164 16.36 -0.26 14.98
N ALA A 165 16.57 -1.34 15.74
CA ALA A 165 15.96 -2.64 15.48
C ALA A 165 14.43 -2.59 15.69
N GLN A 166 13.95 -1.91 16.73
CA GLN A 166 12.52 -1.66 16.95
C GLN A 166 11.92 -0.76 15.84
N ALA A 167 12.66 0.25 15.38
CA ALA A 167 12.24 1.10 14.27
C ALA A 167 12.06 0.29 12.98
N ALA A 168 13.02 -0.60 12.68
CA ALA A 168 12.92 -1.52 11.55
C ALA A 168 11.76 -2.52 11.70
N LYS A 169 11.44 -2.97 12.92
CA LYS A 169 10.25 -3.78 13.20
C LYS A 169 8.96 -3.04 12.85
N HIS A 170 8.82 -1.77 13.25
CA HIS A 170 7.64 -0.98 12.85
C HIS A 170 7.59 -0.71 11.35
N SER A 171 8.73 -0.63 10.66
CA SER A 171 8.78 -0.61 9.19
C SER A 171 8.19 -1.88 8.57
N GLU A 172 8.57 -3.05 9.11
CA GLU A 172 8.00 -4.35 8.72
C GLU A 172 6.49 -4.43 8.98
N GLU A 173 6.05 -4.04 10.19
CA GLU A 173 4.63 -4.02 10.56
C GLU A 173 3.82 -3.10 9.62
N SER A 174 4.36 -1.93 9.25
CA SER A 174 3.75 -1.02 8.26
C SER A 174 3.60 -1.68 6.89
N ALA A 175 4.63 -2.40 6.43
CA ALA A 175 4.60 -3.10 5.15
C ALA A 175 3.62 -4.28 5.17
N SER A 176 3.49 -4.98 6.29
CA SER A 176 2.51 -6.05 6.46
C SER A 176 1.08 -5.50 6.36
N LEU A 177 0.79 -4.39 7.06
CA LEU A 177 -0.50 -3.70 6.96
C LEU A 177 -0.78 -3.20 5.53
N THR A 178 0.25 -2.69 4.85
CA THR A 178 0.15 -2.25 3.44
C THR A 178 -0.18 -3.42 2.50
N TRP A 179 0.41 -4.60 2.74
CA TRP A 179 0.10 -5.81 1.98
C TRP A 179 -1.34 -6.29 2.19
N HIS A 180 -1.83 -6.33 3.43
CA HIS A 180 -3.24 -6.65 3.71
C HIS A 180 -4.20 -5.65 3.05
N ALA A 181 -3.90 -4.34 3.14
CA ALA A 181 -4.68 -3.30 2.47
C ALA A 181 -4.73 -3.51 0.95
N ALA A 182 -3.58 -3.87 0.34
CA ALA A 182 -3.47 -4.10 -1.09
C ALA A 182 -4.27 -5.32 -1.56
N ARG A 183 -4.31 -6.40 -0.78
CA ARG A 183 -5.18 -7.56 -1.07
C ARG A 183 -6.64 -7.12 -1.12
N PHE A 184 -7.09 -6.39 -0.11
CA PHE A 184 -8.48 -5.94 -0.03
C PHE A 184 -8.82 -4.93 -1.15
N SER A 185 -7.95 -3.97 -1.42
CA SER A 185 -8.10 -3.02 -2.53
C SER A 185 -8.11 -3.73 -3.89
N THR A 186 -7.30 -4.78 -4.08
CA THR A 186 -7.31 -5.59 -5.30
C THR A 186 -8.65 -6.32 -5.45
N ALA A 187 -9.15 -6.95 -4.40
CA ALA A 187 -10.45 -7.63 -4.39
C ALA A 187 -11.60 -6.67 -4.76
N ALA A 188 -11.63 -5.49 -4.13
CA ALA A 188 -12.59 -4.43 -4.44
C ALA A 188 -12.47 -3.94 -5.88
N ALA A 189 -11.25 -3.63 -6.35
CA ALA A 189 -11.01 -3.19 -7.72
C ALA A 189 -11.44 -4.24 -8.75
N THR A 190 -11.24 -5.52 -8.47
CA THR A 190 -11.70 -6.63 -9.33
C THR A 190 -13.22 -6.60 -9.48
N LEU A 191 -13.98 -6.46 -8.39
CA LEU A 191 -15.44 -6.36 -8.45
C LEU A 191 -15.91 -5.10 -9.17
N GLN A 192 -15.29 -3.96 -8.89
CA GLN A 192 -15.59 -2.70 -9.56
C GLN A 192 -15.40 -2.78 -11.07
N ASN A 193 -14.28 -3.33 -11.53
CA ASN A 193 -13.98 -3.49 -12.95
C ASN A 193 -14.88 -4.55 -13.60
N TRP A 194 -15.20 -5.63 -12.87
CA TRP A 194 -16.16 -6.61 -13.32
C TRP A 194 -17.54 -6.00 -13.56
N PHE A 195 -18.11 -5.30 -12.57
CA PHE A 195 -19.42 -4.67 -12.71
C PHE A 195 -19.45 -3.59 -13.79
N ASN A 196 -18.37 -2.81 -13.92
CA ASN A 196 -18.25 -1.87 -15.02
C ASN A 196 -18.26 -2.60 -16.37
N TRP A 197 -17.46 -3.66 -16.54
CA TRP A 197 -17.47 -4.45 -17.78
C TRP A 197 -18.85 -5.03 -18.09
N GLN A 198 -19.53 -5.64 -17.11
CA GLN A 198 -20.89 -6.16 -17.31
C GLN A 198 -21.87 -5.05 -17.69
N THR A 199 -21.73 -3.85 -17.12
CA THR A 199 -22.54 -2.68 -17.49
C THR A 199 -22.28 -2.27 -18.94
N GLN A 200 -21.02 -2.10 -19.36
CA GLN A 200 -20.70 -1.71 -20.74
C GLN A 200 -21.12 -2.77 -21.75
N LYS A 201 -20.99 -4.06 -21.40
CA LYS A 201 -21.49 -5.17 -22.21
C LYS A 201 -23.01 -5.10 -22.39
N HIS A 202 -23.76 -4.82 -21.32
CA HIS A 202 -25.20 -4.64 -21.41
C HIS A 202 -25.58 -3.42 -22.28
N LEU A 203 -24.88 -2.30 -22.15
CA LEU A 203 -25.11 -1.13 -22.99
C LEU A 203 -24.81 -1.37 -24.47
N PHE A 204 -23.81 -2.21 -24.76
CA PHE A 204 -23.52 -2.66 -26.12
C PHE A 204 -24.67 -3.53 -26.67
N GLN A 205 -25.15 -4.52 -25.91
CA GLN A 205 -26.29 -5.36 -26.31
C GLN A 205 -27.56 -4.54 -26.52
N LEU A 206 -27.84 -3.57 -25.63
CA LEU A 206 -28.98 -2.66 -25.78
C LEU A 206 -28.90 -1.86 -27.09
N GLN A 207 -27.69 -1.47 -27.51
CA GLN A 207 -27.47 -0.78 -28.77
C GLN A 207 -27.58 -1.72 -29.98
N GLU A 208 -27.17 -3.00 -29.85
CA GLU A 208 -27.40 -4.03 -30.88
C GLU A 208 -28.90 -4.21 -31.15
N ASP A 209 -29.70 -4.35 -30.09
CA ASP A 209 -31.16 -4.50 -30.18
C ASP A 209 -31.81 -3.26 -30.83
N PHE A 210 -31.29 -2.06 -30.54
CA PHE A 210 -31.76 -0.82 -31.15
C PHE A 210 -31.45 -0.77 -32.65
N VAL A 211 -30.22 -1.13 -33.05
CA VAL A 211 -29.85 -1.22 -34.48
C VAL A 211 -30.72 -2.24 -35.21
N TYR A 212 -30.99 -3.40 -34.61
CA TYR A 212 -31.91 -4.39 -35.18
C TYR A 212 -33.33 -3.82 -35.37
N THR A 213 -33.83 -3.07 -34.39
CA THR A 213 -35.13 -2.39 -34.47
C THR A 213 -35.16 -1.35 -35.60
N LEU A 214 -34.09 -0.58 -35.79
CA LEU A 214 -33.99 0.41 -36.87
C LEU A 214 -33.80 -0.23 -38.25
N ASP A 215 -33.11 -1.36 -38.33
CA ASP A 215 -32.96 -2.14 -39.57
C ASP A 215 -34.34 -2.61 -40.05
N THR A 216 -35.15 -3.21 -39.16
CA THR A 216 -36.52 -3.65 -39.48
C THR A 216 -37.47 -2.48 -39.78
N THR A 217 -37.36 -1.39 -39.03
CA THR A 217 -38.15 -0.16 -39.26
C THR A 217 -37.83 0.47 -40.61
N SER A 218 -36.54 0.52 -41.00
CA SER A 218 -36.13 1.08 -42.29
C SER A 218 -36.76 0.31 -43.46
N THR A 219 -36.69 -1.03 -43.42
CA THR A 219 -37.33 -1.88 -44.45
C THR A 219 -38.85 -1.71 -44.49
N LEU A 220 -39.51 -1.55 -43.34
CA LEU A 220 -40.94 -1.28 -43.29
C LEU A 220 -41.29 0.06 -43.96
N VAL A 221 -40.53 1.11 -43.67
CA VAL A 221 -40.74 2.45 -44.24
C VAL A 221 -40.48 2.45 -45.75
N GLU A 222 -39.44 1.76 -46.23
CA GLU A 222 -39.17 1.54 -47.65
C GLU A 222 -40.36 0.87 -48.36
N ASN A 223 -40.86 -0.25 -47.83
CA ASN A 223 -42.01 -0.95 -48.40
C ASN A 223 -43.28 -0.06 -48.45
N ARG A 224 -43.49 0.78 -47.44
CA ARG A 224 -44.61 1.74 -47.40
C ARG A 224 -44.43 2.86 -48.43
N PHE A 225 -43.20 3.29 -48.69
CA PHE A 225 -42.91 4.29 -49.73
C PHE A 225 -43.15 3.72 -51.12
N ASP A 226 -42.70 2.49 -51.39
CA ASP A 226 -42.93 1.80 -52.67
C ASP A 226 -44.42 1.56 -52.94
N SER A 227 -45.21 1.44 -51.88
CA SER A 227 -46.69 1.35 -51.93
C SER A 227 -47.39 2.70 -52.01
N GLY A 228 -46.65 3.82 -52.05
CA GLY A 228 -47.19 5.18 -52.11
C GLY A 228 -47.81 5.71 -50.80
N ILE A 229 -47.56 5.05 -49.67
CA ILE A 229 -48.16 5.35 -48.35
C ILE A 229 -47.23 6.25 -47.52
N ALA A 230 -45.91 6.05 -47.60
CA ALA A 230 -44.91 6.84 -46.87
C ALA A 230 -44.26 7.90 -47.77
N SER A 231 -43.67 8.92 -47.16
CA SER A 231 -42.95 9.98 -47.88
C SER A 231 -41.45 9.67 -48.02
N LEU A 232 -40.79 10.26 -49.03
CA LEU A 232 -39.33 10.18 -49.16
C LEU A 232 -38.60 10.72 -47.91
N LEU A 233 -39.20 11.70 -47.22
CA LEU A 233 -38.66 12.25 -45.97
C LEU A 233 -38.58 11.16 -44.89
N GLU A 234 -39.62 10.34 -44.72
CA GLU A 234 -39.62 9.25 -43.74
C GLU A 234 -38.56 8.21 -44.05
N VAL A 235 -38.39 7.83 -45.32
CA VAL A 235 -37.33 6.92 -45.77
C VAL A 235 -35.95 7.47 -45.41
N ARG A 236 -35.69 8.75 -45.73
CA ARG A 236 -34.39 9.38 -45.42
C ARG A 236 -34.16 9.47 -43.91
N LEU A 237 -35.18 9.80 -43.13
CA LEU A 237 -35.08 9.88 -41.68
C LEU A 237 -34.75 8.50 -41.07
N ALA A 238 -35.43 7.44 -41.50
CA ALA A 238 -35.14 6.07 -41.05
C ALA A 238 -33.70 5.63 -41.38
N HIS A 239 -33.24 5.91 -42.60
CA HIS A 239 -31.85 5.62 -42.99
C HIS A 239 -30.82 6.40 -42.16
N THR A 240 -31.06 7.69 -41.91
CA THR A 240 -30.16 8.52 -41.10
C THR A 240 -30.08 7.99 -39.67
N GLU A 241 -31.21 7.69 -39.03
CA GLU A 241 -31.22 7.18 -37.65
C GLU A 241 -30.54 5.81 -37.57
N ARG A 242 -30.79 4.91 -38.54
CA ARG A 242 -30.09 3.62 -38.65
C ARG A 242 -28.57 3.81 -38.77
N ALA A 243 -28.11 4.76 -39.58
CA ALA A 243 -26.69 5.02 -39.76
C ALA A 243 -26.04 5.57 -38.48
N LEU A 244 -26.71 6.51 -37.78
CA LEU A 244 -26.24 7.04 -36.50
C LEU A 244 -26.18 5.96 -35.42
N ALA A 245 -27.22 5.14 -35.30
CA ALA A 245 -27.25 4.05 -34.32
C ALA A 245 -26.16 2.99 -34.57
N ARG A 246 -25.77 2.76 -35.82
CA ARG A 246 -24.64 1.89 -36.18
C ARG A 246 -23.29 2.50 -35.76
N THR A 247 -23.11 3.81 -35.90
CA THR A 247 -21.91 4.48 -35.38
C THR A 247 -21.84 4.36 -33.86
N ASP A 248 -22.94 4.63 -33.16
CA ASP A 248 -23.03 4.47 -31.70
C ASP A 248 -22.75 3.03 -31.26
N LEU A 249 -23.21 2.03 -32.03
CA LEU A 249 -22.94 0.62 -31.77
C LEU A 249 -21.43 0.33 -31.77
N LEU A 250 -20.71 0.84 -32.76
CA LEU A 250 -19.25 0.67 -32.84
C LEU A 250 -18.54 1.34 -31.67
N GLN A 251 -18.99 2.53 -31.25
CA GLN A 251 -18.44 3.20 -30.07
C GLN A 251 -18.71 2.42 -28.78
N ARG A 252 -19.91 1.85 -28.62
CA ARG A 252 -20.25 1.01 -27.45
C ARG A 252 -19.44 -0.29 -27.43
N LYS A 253 -19.20 -0.88 -28.60
CA LYS A 253 -18.33 -2.05 -28.75
C LYS A 253 -16.92 -1.75 -28.24
N ASP A 254 -16.35 -0.62 -28.64
CA ASP A 254 -15.02 -0.18 -28.21
C ASP A 254 -14.96 0.04 -26.69
N THR A 255 -15.95 0.75 -26.14
CA THR A 255 -16.06 0.98 -24.69
C THR A 255 -16.17 -0.33 -23.89
N ALA A 256 -16.89 -1.32 -24.41
CA ALA A 256 -17.00 -2.64 -23.78
C ALA A 256 -15.69 -3.43 -23.86
N ILE A 257 -14.94 -3.32 -24.97
CA ILE A 257 -13.60 -3.91 -25.13
C ILE A 257 -12.62 -3.30 -24.13
N ASP A 258 -12.65 -1.98 -23.94
CA ASP A 258 -11.81 -1.27 -22.98
C ASP A 258 -12.10 -1.70 -21.54
N ALA A 259 -13.38 -1.73 -21.15
CA ALA A 259 -13.80 -2.14 -19.81
C ALA A 259 -13.37 -3.59 -19.52
N ARG A 260 -13.54 -4.50 -20.49
CA ARG A 260 -13.06 -5.88 -20.40
C ARG A 260 -11.54 -5.92 -20.22
N SER A 261 -10.80 -5.15 -21.00
CA SER A 261 -9.34 -5.16 -20.97
C SER A 261 -8.82 -4.70 -19.60
N ARG A 262 -9.43 -3.67 -19.00
CA ARG A 262 -9.10 -3.23 -17.62
C ARG A 262 -9.32 -4.32 -16.58
N PHE A 263 -10.43 -5.06 -16.69
CA PHE A 263 -10.69 -6.22 -15.82
C PHE A 263 -9.63 -7.32 -16.01
N ILE A 264 -9.31 -7.67 -17.27
CA ILE A 264 -8.28 -8.68 -17.60
C ILE A 264 -6.91 -8.29 -17.03
N THR A 265 -6.54 -7.00 -17.09
CA THR A 265 -5.27 -6.51 -16.52
C THR A 265 -5.16 -6.79 -15.02
N LEU A 266 -6.26 -6.68 -14.26
CA LEU A 266 -6.26 -6.99 -12.83
C LEU A 266 -6.05 -8.47 -12.52
N LEU A 267 -6.42 -9.37 -13.44
CA LEU A 267 -6.18 -10.80 -13.29
C LEU A 267 -4.70 -11.18 -13.47
N GLY A 268 -3.91 -10.31 -14.11
CA GLY A 268 -2.46 -10.49 -14.28
C GLY A 268 -2.09 -11.82 -14.94
N GLU A 269 -1.34 -12.67 -14.24
CA GLU A 269 -0.95 -14.00 -14.74
C GLU A 269 -2.17 -14.85 -15.16
N ASN A 270 -3.28 -14.72 -14.44
CA ASN A 270 -4.53 -15.43 -14.71
C ASN A 270 -5.41 -14.76 -15.78
N HIS A 271 -4.84 -13.88 -16.62
CA HIS A 271 -5.58 -13.14 -17.65
C HIS A 271 -6.44 -14.04 -18.54
N SER A 272 -6.01 -15.26 -18.87
CA SER A 272 -6.77 -16.20 -19.72
C SER A 272 -8.05 -16.74 -19.06
N HIS A 273 -8.13 -16.70 -17.73
CA HIS A 273 -9.25 -17.22 -16.93
C HIS A 273 -10.54 -16.38 -17.10
N TYR A 274 -10.45 -15.16 -17.64
CA TYR A 274 -11.61 -14.28 -17.82
C TYR A 274 -12.77 -14.90 -18.61
N LYS A 275 -12.48 -15.77 -19.59
CA LYS A 275 -13.51 -16.44 -20.41
C LYS A 275 -14.33 -17.43 -19.59
N TYR A 276 -13.66 -18.20 -18.73
CA TYR A 276 -14.32 -19.11 -17.81
C TYR A 276 -15.19 -18.34 -16.83
N LEU A 277 -14.66 -17.26 -16.25
CA LEU A 277 -15.40 -16.38 -15.34
C LEU A 277 -16.65 -15.79 -16.02
N GLU A 278 -16.52 -15.34 -17.27
CA GLU A 278 -17.65 -14.87 -18.09
C GLU A 278 -18.71 -15.96 -18.32
N GLN A 279 -18.30 -17.18 -18.63
CA GLN A 279 -19.22 -18.30 -18.88
C GLN A 279 -20.00 -18.70 -17.62
N GLN A 280 -19.34 -18.74 -16.46
CA GLN A 280 -20.00 -19.07 -15.19
C GLN A 280 -21.10 -18.04 -14.82
N HIS A 281 -20.80 -16.76 -15.02
CA HIS A 281 -21.73 -15.69 -14.69
C HIS A 281 -22.82 -15.45 -15.75
N THR A 282 -22.65 -15.92 -16.98
CA THR A 282 -23.67 -15.85 -18.04
C THR A 282 -24.62 -17.03 -18.07
N SER A 283 -24.19 -18.22 -17.60
CA SER A 283 -25.01 -19.45 -17.59
C SER A 283 -26.00 -19.51 -16.42
N SER A 284 -25.73 -18.76 -15.35
CA SER A 284 -26.67 -18.57 -14.25
C SER A 284 -27.76 -17.59 -14.70
N SER A 285 -29.02 -17.72 -14.25
CA SER A 285 -30.17 -16.83 -14.59
C SER A 285 -29.98 -15.34 -14.19
N HIS A 286 -28.77 -14.93 -13.85
CA HIS A 286 -28.33 -13.63 -13.35
C HIS A 286 -27.83 -12.73 -14.47
N LYS A 287 -28.66 -12.49 -15.50
CA LYS A 287 -28.32 -11.51 -16.57
C LYS A 287 -28.20 -10.07 -16.07
N ALA A 288 -28.64 -9.80 -14.84
CA ALA A 288 -28.59 -8.47 -14.23
C ALA A 288 -27.40 -8.36 -13.25
N LEU A 289 -26.80 -7.16 -13.19
CA LEU A 289 -25.95 -6.74 -12.08
C LEU A 289 -26.57 -7.12 -10.74
N PRO A 290 -25.78 -7.49 -9.71
CA PRO A 290 -26.34 -7.95 -8.45
C PRO A 290 -27.19 -6.88 -7.77
N GLU A 291 -28.16 -7.33 -6.98
CA GLU A 291 -28.86 -6.49 -6.03
C GLU A 291 -28.05 -6.39 -4.73
N VAL A 292 -28.10 -5.22 -4.10
CA VAL A 292 -27.46 -4.99 -2.81
C VAL A 292 -28.50 -5.29 -1.73
N ALA A 293 -28.31 -6.39 -1.01
CA ALA A 293 -29.33 -6.89 -0.07
C ALA A 293 -29.28 -6.21 1.31
N LYS A 294 -28.10 -5.82 1.78
CA LYS A 294 -27.91 -5.31 3.15
C LYS A 294 -27.83 -3.79 3.19
N ALA A 295 -28.81 -3.17 3.85
CA ALA A 295 -28.81 -1.75 4.21
C ALA A 295 -27.58 -1.39 5.05
N LEU A 296 -27.14 -0.13 4.99
CA LEU A 296 -26.11 0.33 5.93
C LEU A 296 -26.76 0.50 7.30
N PRO A 297 -26.01 0.22 8.38
CA PRO A 297 -26.50 0.45 9.72
C PRO A 297 -26.74 1.95 9.97
N ALA A 298 -27.79 2.27 10.72
CA ALA A 298 -28.18 3.66 11.03
C ALA A 298 -27.07 4.45 11.74
N PHE A 299 -26.24 3.76 12.52
CA PHE A 299 -25.17 4.35 13.32
C PHE A 299 -23.82 3.74 12.97
N LEU A 300 -22.85 4.61 12.73
CA LEU A 300 -21.48 4.24 12.46
C LEU A 300 -20.57 5.12 13.34
N PRO A 301 -19.87 4.55 14.33
CA PRO A 301 -18.91 5.30 15.12
C PRO A 301 -17.81 5.87 14.22
N ALA A 302 -17.44 7.14 14.39
CA ALA A 302 -16.33 7.74 13.64
C ALA A 302 -14.96 7.08 13.97
N ASP A 303 -14.86 6.43 15.14
CA ASP A 303 -13.67 5.67 15.53
C ASP A 303 -13.41 4.43 14.65
N ILE A 304 -14.38 3.98 13.85
CA ILE A 304 -14.17 2.84 12.94
C ILE A 304 -13.05 3.11 11.93
N ILE A 305 -12.84 4.39 11.56
CA ILE A 305 -11.79 4.82 10.63
C ILE A 305 -10.40 4.43 11.17
N ARG A 306 -10.22 4.36 12.49
CA ARG A 306 -8.92 4.01 13.11
C ARG A 306 -8.47 2.58 12.78
N GLN A 307 -9.41 1.72 12.35
CA GLN A 307 -9.12 0.35 11.92
C GLN A 307 -8.65 0.28 10.46
N ARG A 308 -8.67 1.38 9.70
CA ARG A 308 -8.20 1.36 8.32
C ARG A 308 -6.70 0.99 8.27
N PRO A 309 -6.27 0.05 7.41
CA PRO A 309 -4.89 -0.41 7.42
C PRO A 309 -3.90 0.63 6.92
N ASP A 310 -4.33 1.56 6.07
CA ASP A 310 -3.51 2.69 5.61
C ASP A 310 -3.15 3.61 6.78
N LEU A 311 -4.11 3.92 7.67
CA LEU A 311 -3.88 4.69 8.89
C LEU A 311 -3.03 3.93 9.91
N LEU A 312 -3.30 2.64 10.11
CA LEU A 312 -2.46 1.79 10.95
C LEU A 312 -1.02 1.75 10.40
N ALA A 313 -0.85 1.58 9.08
CA ALA A 313 0.46 1.55 8.45
C ALA A 313 1.19 2.90 8.58
N ALA A 314 0.48 4.02 8.44
CA ALA A 314 1.02 5.36 8.66
C ALA A 314 1.43 5.57 10.13
N GLU A 315 0.64 5.07 11.09
CA GLU A 315 1.02 5.13 12.51
C GLU A 315 2.31 4.35 12.79
N LYS A 316 2.50 3.19 12.15
CA LYS A 316 3.76 2.43 12.24
C LYS A 316 4.95 3.16 11.61
N ARG A 317 4.75 3.89 10.51
CA ARG A 317 5.80 4.75 9.91
C ARG A 317 6.19 5.90 10.83
N LEU A 318 5.22 6.55 11.47
CA LEU A 318 5.48 7.57 12.47
C LEU A 318 6.28 7.00 13.65
N LYS A 319 5.88 5.85 14.21
CA LYS A 319 6.61 5.16 15.29
C LYS A 319 8.05 4.81 14.90
N ASN A 320 8.28 4.40 13.64
CA ASN A 320 9.63 4.15 13.11
C ASN A 320 10.51 5.42 13.20
N GLU A 321 10.00 6.56 12.72
CA GLU A 321 10.74 7.84 12.78
C GLU A 321 10.91 8.36 14.21
N GLU A 322 9.92 8.20 15.09
CA GLU A 322 10.03 8.52 16.53
C GLU A 322 11.20 7.76 17.18
N LEU A 323 11.35 6.46 16.89
CA LEU A 323 12.44 5.64 17.42
C LEU A 323 13.81 6.03 16.83
N LYS A 324 13.87 6.41 15.54
CA LYS A 324 15.09 6.97 14.93
C LYS A 324 15.47 8.32 15.52
N LEU A 325 14.49 9.17 15.86
CA LEU A 325 14.72 10.43 16.57
C LEU A 325 15.32 10.17 17.95
N LEU A 326 14.76 9.24 18.72
CA LEU A 326 15.33 8.83 20.02
C LEU A 326 16.75 8.28 19.87
N SER A 327 17.00 7.42 18.87
CA SER A 327 18.35 6.89 18.60
C SER A 327 19.34 8.01 18.26
N SER A 328 18.94 9.03 17.51
CA SER A 328 19.83 10.17 17.17
C SER A 328 20.20 11.02 18.38
N LYS A 329 19.30 11.14 19.37
CA LYS A 329 19.60 11.82 20.64
C LYS A 329 20.64 11.05 21.46
N LYS A 330 20.68 9.73 21.34
CA LYS A 330 21.66 8.88 22.02
C LYS A 330 23.01 8.82 21.31
N ALA A 331 23.15 9.33 20.09
CA ALA A 331 24.42 9.39 19.38
C ALA A 331 25.47 10.32 20.05
N TRP A 332 25.05 11.18 20.98
CA TRP A 332 25.93 11.99 21.82
C TRP A 332 26.63 11.19 22.94
N LEU A 333 26.16 9.98 23.23
CA LEU A 333 26.71 9.13 24.29
C LEU A 333 27.92 8.33 23.79
N PRO A 334 28.86 7.92 24.68
CA PRO A 334 30.01 7.12 24.29
C PRO A 334 29.62 5.77 23.68
N THR A 335 30.35 5.28 22.67
CA THR A 335 30.14 3.95 22.11
C THR A 335 31.17 2.97 22.66
N LEU A 336 30.71 1.78 23.05
CA LEU A 336 31.57 0.69 23.48
C LEU A 336 31.74 -0.36 22.38
N SER A 337 32.97 -0.60 21.96
CA SER A 337 33.36 -1.69 21.08
C SER A 337 34.29 -2.69 21.79
N LEU A 338 33.99 -3.97 21.61
CA LEU A 338 34.76 -5.12 22.07
C LEU A 338 35.29 -5.85 20.85
N THR A 339 36.59 -6.09 20.81
CA THR A 339 37.24 -6.85 19.73
C THR A 339 38.14 -7.91 20.33
N ALA A 340 38.02 -9.14 19.85
CA ALA A 340 38.94 -10.22 20.13
C ALA A 340 39.47 -10.78 18.80
N SER A 341 40.77 -10.98 18.69
CA SER A 341 41.40 -11.53 17.51
C SER A 341 42.27 -12.73 17.84
N THR A 342 42.32 -13.65 16.89
CA THR A 342 43.24 -14.78 16.86
C THR A 342 43.89 -14.80 15.50
N GLY A 343 45.14 -15.24 15.40
CA GLY A 343 45.77 -15.35 14.10
C GLY A 343 47.22 -15.70 14.17
N GLN A 344 47.77 -16.01 13.01
CA GLN A 344 49.18 -16.31 12.81
C GLN A 344 49.68 -15.63 11.56
N GLN A 345 50.97 -15.34 11.57
CA GLN A 345 51.68 -14.71 10.48
C GLN A 345 52.96 -15.51 10.20
N ASN A 346 53.21 -15.85 8.94
CA ASN A 346 54.35 -16.64 8.52
C ASN A 346 54.87 -16.21 7.15
N GLU A 347 56.18 -16.38 6.91
CA GLU A 347 56.81 -16.06 5.62
C GLU A 347 56.49 -17.09 4.51
N GLY A 348 56.12 -18.30 4.91
CA GLY A 348 55.71 -19.37 4.00
C GLY A 348 54.27 -19.81 4.26
N LEU A 349 53.46 -19.87 3.20
CA LEU A 349 52.07 -20.33 3.26
C LEU A 349 51.93 -21.73 3.90
N ASN A 350 52.88 -22.62 3.61
CA ASN A 350 52.90 -24.00 4.13
C ASN A 350 53.09 -24.08 5.66
N ASN A 351 53.56 -23.00 6.29
CA ASN A 351 53.77 -22.94 7.73
C ASN A 351 52.60 -22.28 8.47
N LEU A 352 51.65 -21.68 7.76
CA LEU A 352 50.56 -20.89 8.33
C LEU A 352 49.56 -21.71 9.17
N LEU A 353 49.46 -23.02 8.93
CA LEU A 353 48.55 -23.94 9.62
C LEU A 353 49.29 -24.92 10.54
N LYS A 354 50.61 -24.80 10.67
CA LYS A 354 51.43 -25.76 11.44
C LYS A 354 51.30 -25.54 12.94
N ASP A 355 51.16 -24.29 13.36
CA ASP A 355 50.90 -23.96 14.75
C ASP A 355 49.38 -23.86 14.96
N GLY A 356 48.89 -24.13 16.17
CA GLY A 356 47.47 -23.95 16.51
C GLY A 356 47.09 -22.47 16.60
N LEU A 357 45.84 -22.12 16.28
CA LEU A 357 45.35 -20.75 16.44
C LEU A 357 45.24 -20.39 17.93
N SER A 358 45.97 -19.36 18.38
CA SER A 358 45.88 -18.81 19.74
C SER A 358 45.27 -17.41 19.73
N ILE A 359 44.55 -17.03 20.79
CA ILE A 359 44.02 -15.68 20.94
C ILE A 359 45.21 -14.72 21.04
N SER A 360 45.32 -13.81 20.07
CA SER A 360 46.45 -12.90 19.96
C SER A 360 46.19 -11.56 20.64
N ALA A 361 44.93 -11.10 20.67
CA ALA A 361 44.57 -9.85 21.33
C ALA A 361 43.09 -9.82 21.78
N ILE A 362 42.85 -9.14 22.90
CA ILE A 362 41.52 -8.73 23.35
C ILE A 362 41.60 -7.23 23.65
N ALA A 363 40.71 -6.43 23.05
CA ALA A 363 40.68 -4.99 23.22
C ALA A 363 39.26 -4.48 23.49
N PHE A 364 39.19 -3.46 24.34
CA PHE A 364 38.00 -2.70 24.68
C PHE A 364 38.23 -1.25 24.26
N ASN A 365 37.29 -0.66 23.53
CA ASN A 365 37.37 0.73 23.09
C ASN A 365 36.08 1.47 23.45
N LEU A 366 36.20 2.48 24.33
CA LEU A 366 35.12 3.39 24.68
C LEU A 366 35.39 4.75 24.02
N MET A 367 34.59 5.10 23.01
CA MET A 367 34.77 6.32 22.22
C MET A 367 33.65 7.31 22.49
N GLN A 368 33.99 8.51 22.97
CA GLN A 368 33.03 9.61 23.13
C GLN A 368 33.29 10.73 22.12
N PRO A 369 32.31 11.12 21.30
CA PRO A 369 32.47 12.27 20.42
C PRO A 369 32.46 13.57 21.23
N VAL A 370 33.59 14.28 21.26
CA VAL A 370 33.72 15.59 21.93
C VAL A 370 33.47 16.75 20.95
N PHE A 371 34.02 16.64 19.74
CA PHE A 371 33.84 17.61 18.67
C PHE A 371 33.61 16.89 17.33
N ASN A 372 32.59 17.32 16.59
CA ASN A 372 32.17 16.71 15.33
C ASN A 372 31.64 17.74 14.31
N ALA A 373 32.01 19.01 14.48
CA ALA A 373 31.52 20.14 13.69
C ALA A 373 29.98 20.22 13.58
N GLY A 374 29.25 19.71 14.58
CA GLY A 374 27.78 19.73 14.60
C GLY A 374 27.09 18.61 13.83
N SER A 375 27.80 17.58 13.36
CA SER A 375 27.22 16.48 12.58
C SER A 375 26.10 15.72 13.32
N ILE A 376 26.28 15.41 14.61
CA ILE A 376 25.24 14.76 15.42
C ILE A 376 24.04 15.70 15.62
N LYS A 377 24.27 17.00 15.83
CA LYS A 377 23.19 18.00 15.95
C LYS A 377 22.38 18.10 14.66
N ALA A 378 23.06 18.12 13.51
CA ALA A 378 22.42 18.13 12.20
C ALA A 378 21.62 16.84 11.95
N LYS A 379 22.17 15.67 12.31
CA LYS A 379 21.47 14.38 12.19
C LYS A 379 20.22 14.31 13.08
N HIS A 380 20.30 14.83 14.29
CA HIS A 380 19.14 14.92 15.18
C HIS A 380 18.05 15.82 14.60
N LYS A 381 18.42 17.00 14.09
CA LYS A 381 17.48 17.91 13.38
C LYS A 381 16.87 17.25 12.14
N GLN A 382 17.65 16.49 11.37
CA GLN A 382 17.14 15.73 10.22
C GLN A 382 16.06 14.73 10.66
N ASN A 383 16.32 13.94 11.70
CA ASN A 383 15.34 12.97 12.21
C ASN A 383 14.11 13.67 12.83
N GLN A 384 14.29 14.85 13.43
CA GLN A 384 13.18 15.66 13.94
C GLN A 384 12.26 16.09 12.79
N ALA A 385 12.84 16.64 11.71
CA ALA A 385 12.08 17.02 10.52
C ALA A 385 11.40 15.81 9.85
N ALA A 386 12.07 14.65 9.79
CA ALA A 386 11.49 13.41 9.27
C ALA A 386 10.29 12.94 10.11
N THR A 387 10.39 13.01 11.44
CA THR A 387 9.27 12.67 12.34
C THR A 387 8.10 13.63 12.16
N SER A 388 8.36 14.94 12.07
CA SER A 388 7.32 15.94 11.79
C SER A 388 6.65 15.70 10.45
N LYS A 389 7.41 15.33 9.41
CA LYS A 389 6.86 14.97 8.09
C LYS A 389 5.88 13.79 8.21
N GLU A 390 6.26 12.71 8.89
CA GLU A 390 5.37 11.55 9.06
C GLU A 390 4.14 11.87 9.92
N LEU A 391 4.27 12.77 10.91
CA LEU A 391 3.11 13.24 11.71
C LEU A 391 2.10 13.99 10.83
N TYR A 392 2.57 14.88 9.96
CA TYR A 392 1.70 15.60 9.04
C TYR A 392 1.09 14.68 7.98
N ALA A 393 1.86 13.71 7.45
CA ALA A 393 1.35 12.71 6.52
C ALA A 393 0.23 11.84 7.15
N TYR A 394 0.41 11.42 8.41
CA TYR A 394 -0.64 10.73 9.16
C TYR A 394 -1.89 11.61 9.35
N SER A 395 -1.68 12.89 9.70
CA SER A 395 -2.77 13.85 9.92
C SER A 395 -3.56 14.11 8.64
N GLU A 396 -2.88 14.30 7.50
CA GLU A 396 -3.49 14.47 6.18
C GLU A 396 -4.28 13.23 5.76
N LEU A 397 -3.72 12.03 5.99
CA LEU A 397 -4.40 10.77 5.68
C LEU A 397 -5.67 10.61 6.52
N LEU A 398 -5.61 10.91 7.82
CA LEU A 398 -6.77 10.85 8.71
C LEU A 398 -7.85 11.85 8.30
N HIS A 399 -7.46 13.08 7.95
CA HIS A 399 -8.39 14.09 7.45
C HIS A 399 -9.06 13.64 6.15
N SER A 400 -8.27 13.13 5.20
CA SER A 400 -8.78 12.62 3.91
C SER A 400 -9.73 11.45 4.10
N ALA A 401 -9.44 10.53 5.02
CA ALA A 401 -10.31 9.41 5.35
C ALA A 401 -11.67 9.84 5.91
N ILE A 402 -11.69 10.88 6.75
CA ILE A 402 -12.95 11.46 7.28
C ILE A 402 -13.77 12.07 6.14
N VAL A 403 -13.14 12.86 5.28
CA VAL A 403 -13.81 13.49 4.13
C VAL A 403 -14.34 12.44 3.16
N GLU A 404 -13.55 11.41 2.86
CA GLU A 404 -13.93 10.31 1.97
C GLU A 404 -15.18 9.58 2.46
N VAL A 405 -15.22 9.17 3.74
CA VAL A 405 -16.39 8.47 4.30
C VAL A 405 -17.63 9.36 4.26
N ASN A 406 -17.52 10.63 4.67
CA ASN A 406 -18.64 11.57 4.60
C ASN A 406 -19.20 11.71 3.19
N GLN A 407 -18.33 11.91 2.20
CA GLN A 407 -18.73 12.02 0.79
C GLN A 407 -19.42 10.75 0.29
N LEU A 408 -18.88 9.58 0.62
CA LEU A 408 -19.44 8.30 0.20
C LEU A 408 -20.81 8.00 0.86
N LEU A 409 -21.02 8.41 2.11
CA LEU A 409 -22.29 8.28 2.82
C LEU A 409 -23.37 9.19 2.20
N GLN A 410 -23.02 10.45 1.91
CA GLN A 410 -23.92 11.37 1.20
C GLN A 410 -24.25 10.85 -0.19
N LYS A 411 -23.23 10.42 -0.94
CA LYS A 411 -23.38 9.87 -2.29
C LYS A 411 -24.23 8.60 -2.29
N ASN A 412 -24.15 7.76 -1.25
CA ASN A 412 -25.03 6.61 -1.10
C ASN A 412 -26.51 7.07 -1.09
N THR A 413 -26.87 7.98 -0.18
CA THR A 413 -28.26 8.44 -0.07
C THR A 413 -28.80 9.00 -1.40
N VAL A 414 -28.00 9.82 -2.08
CA VAL A 414 -28.36 10.41 -3.38
C VAL A 414 -28.48 9.35 -4.48
N LEU A 415 -27.52 8.43 -4.60
CA LEU A 415 -27.55 7.39 -5.63
C LEU A 415 -28.73 6.43 -5.45
N LYS A 416 -29.15 6.16 -4.21
CA LYS A 416 -30.34 5.34 -3.94
C LYS A 416 -31.59 6.01 -4.51
N GLN A 417 -31.78 7.30 -4.26
CA GLN A 417 -32.90 8.07 -4.81
C GLN A 417 -32.84 8.14 -6.34
N GLN A 418 -31.66 8.37 -6.91
CA GLN A 418 -31.47 8.36 -8.36
C GLN A 418 -31.80 7.00 -8.97
N LEU A 419 -31.41 5.90 -8.32
CA LEU A 419 -31.70 4.55 -8.79
C LEU A 419 -33.21 4.28 -8.82
N ASP A 420 -33.94 4.68 -7.77
CA ASP A 420 -35.39 4.49 -7.71
C ASP A 420 -36.12 5.33 -8.77
N ALA A 421 -35.70 6.58 -8.97
CA ALA A 421 -36.22 7.44 -10.04
C ALA A 421 -35.90 6.89 -11.45
N ALA A 422 -34.67 6.41 -11.66
CA ALA A 422 -34.25 5.83 -12.95
C ALA A 422 -35.00 4.53 -13.27
N LYS A 423 -35.28 3.68 -12.26
CA LYS A 423 -36.12 2.49 -12.42
C LYS A 423 -37.54 2.86 -12.84
N PHE A 424 -38.15 3.82 -12.15
CA PHE A 424 -39.49 4.28 -12.48
C PHE A 424 -39.58 4.86 -13.90
N ALA A 425 -38.62 5.71 -14.27
CA ALA A 425 -38.55 6.28 -15.61
C ALA A 425 -38.37 5.20 -16.70
N ALA A 426 -37.51 4.20 -16.47
CA ALA A 426 -37.29 3.11 -17.43
C ALA A 426 -38.55 2.28 -17.68
N ASN A 427 -39.30 1.97 -16.62
CA ASN A 427 -40.58 1.26 -16.73
C ASN A 427 -41.59 2.05 -17.57
N LEU A 428 -41.76 3.35 -17.29
CA LEU A 428 -42.65 4.21 -18.08
C LEU A 428 -42.20 4.34 -19.53
N ALA A 429 -40.91 4.46 -19.79
CA ALA A 429 -40.37 4.55 -21.15
C ALA A 429 -40.63 3.27 -21.95
N HIS A 430 -40.58 2.10 -21.30
CA HIS A 430 -40.93 0.82 -21.91
C HIS A 430 -42.42 0.75 -22.27
N GLU A 431 -43.31 1.13 -21.34
CA GLU A 431 -44.76 1.19 -21.61
C GLU A 431 -45.11 2.18 -22.72
N THR A 432 -44.45 3.35 -22.73
CA THR A 432 -44.64 4.40 -23.75
C THR A 432 -44.18 3.91 -25.12
N GLN A 433 -43.04 3.22 -25.21
CA GLN A 433 -42.56 2.64 -26.46
C GLN A 433 -43.51 1.57 -27.00
N ALA A 434 -44.09 0.73 -26.13
CA ALA A 434 -45.09 -0.25 -26.55
C ALA A 434 -46.37 0.42 -27.09
N LEU A 435 -46.82 1.52 -26.48
CA LEU A 435 -47.97 2.30 -26.96
C LEU A 435 -47.67 2.97 -28.31
N ALA A 436 -46.52 3.65 -28.44
CA ALA A 436 -46.10 4.30 -29.68
C ALA A 436 -45.98 3.30 -30.83
N SER A 437 -45.47 2.09 -30.55
CA SER A 437 -45.38 1.02 -31.55
C SER A 437 -46.75 0.58 -32.05
N ARG A 438 -47.74 0.38 -31.15
CA ARG A 438 -49.12 0.05 -31.55
C ARG A 438 -49.77 1.17 -32.36
N ASN A 439 -49.63 2.42 -31.92
CA ASN A 439 -50.21 3.56 -32.61
C ASN A 439 -49.59 3.75 -33.99
N TYR A 440 -48.29 3.51 -34.16
CA TYR A 440 -47.61 3.63 -35.45
C TYR A 440 -48.09 2.56 -36.43
N SER A 441 -48.21 1.31 -35.96
CA SER A 441 -48.79 0.21 -36.77
C SER A 441 -50.24 0.47 -37.18
N ALA A 442 -51.02 1.19 -36.35
CA ALA A 442 -52.39 1.58 -36.65
C ALA A 442 -52.51 2.88 -37.47
N GLY A 443 -51.39 3.55 -37.81
CA GLY A 443 -51.38 4.83 -38.52
C GLY A 443 -51.87 6.03 -37.70
N LEU A 444 -51.92 5.90 -36.36
CA LEU A 444 -52.39 6.93 -35.44
C LEU A 444 -51.27 7.89 -34.96
N THR A 445 -50.02 7.61 -35.29
CA THR A 445 -48.86 8.47 -34.99
C THR A 445 -47.86 8.44 -36.14
N ASP A 446 -47.03 9.47 -36.25
CA ASP A 446 -45.98 9.57 -37.26
C ASP A 446 -44.71 8.76 -36.91
N LEU A 447 -43.82 8.58 -37.90
CA LEU A 447 -42.55 7.86 -37.73
C LEU A 447 -41.62 8.57 -36.74
N ASN A 448 -41.64 9.90 -36.68
CA ASN A 448 -40.77 10.68 -35.79
C ASN A 448 -41.11 10.41 -34.31
N THR A 449 -42.39 10.37 -33.96
CA THR A 449 -42.85 10.05 -32.61
C THR A 449 -42.49 8.60 -32.25
N PHE A 450 -42.63 7.67 -33.19
CA PHE A 450 -42.20 6.29 -33.01
C PHE A 450 -40.70 6.20 -32.69
N LEU A 451 -39.84 6.76 -33.55
CA LEU A 451 -38.39 6.69 -33.41
C LEU A 451 -37.90 7.41 -32.15
N SER A 452 -38.41 8.61 -31.87
CA SER A 452 -38.05 9.36 -30.66
C SER A 452 -38.44 8.63 -29.37
N THR A 453 -39.57 7.92 -29.35
CA THR A 453 -39.97 7.11 -28.19
C THR A 453 -39.05 5.92 -27.97
N HIS A 454 -38.62 5.24 -29.05
CA HIS A 454 -37.61 4.17 -28.96
C HIS A 454 -36.28 4.69 -28.45
N GLN A 455 -35.81 5.82 -28.99
CA GLN A 455 -34.56 6.45 -28.55
C GLN A 455 -34.64 6.87 -27.07
N ASN A 456 -35.78 7.39 -26.61
CA ASN A 456 -36.02 7.72 -25.21
C ASN A 456 -35.97 6.49 -24.29
N ARG A 457 -36.55 5.35 -24.71
CA ARG A 457 -36.44 4.08 -23.97
C ARG A 457 -34.98 3.66 -23.81
N ILE A 458 -34.22 3.61 -24.89
CA ILE A 458 -32.79 3.25 -24.87
C ILE A 458 -31.99 4.17 -23.96
N ASN A 459 -32.21 5.49 -24.05
CA ASN A 459 -31.51 6.46 -23.22
C ASN A 459 -31.85 6.31 -21.72
N THR A 460 -33.10 5.98 -21.41
CA THR A 460 -33.53 5.79 -20.02
C THR A 460 -33.01 4.48 -19.43
N GLU A 461 -33.01 3.39 -20.20
CA GLU A 461 -32.39 2.12 -19.79
C GLU A 461 -30.88 2.25 -19.61
N ARG A 462 -30.21 3.00 -20.50
CA ARG A 462 -28.79 3.35 -20.36
C ARG A 462 -28.52 4.11 -19.07
N ARG A 463 -29.38 5.09 -18.73
CA ARG A 463 -29.27 5.84 -17.47
C ARG A 463 -29.46 4.92 -16.26
N LEU A 464 -30.47 4.05 -16.27
CA LEU A 464 -30.69 3.06 -15.21
C LEU A 464 -29.48 2.14 -15.02
N ALA A 465 -28.93 1.58 -16.09
CA ALA A 465 -27.78 0.70 -16.03
C ALA A 465 -26.55 1.40 -15.43
N ASN A 466 -26.27 2.64 -15.86
CA ASN A 466 -25.16 3.44 -15.32
C ASN A 466 -25.39 3.80 -13.86
N THR A 467 -26.58 4.28 -13.47
CA THR A 467 -26.89 4.60 -12.08
C THR A 467 -26.80 3.37 -11.17
N LYS A 468 -27.19 2.18 -11.66
CA LYS A 468 -27.01 0.92 -10.94
C LYS A 468 -25.53 0.58 -10.77
N ASN A 469 -24.70 0.76 -11.80
CA ASN A 469 -23.26 0.59 -11.66
C ASN A 469 -22.69 1.59 -10.64
N ASP A 470 -23.01 2.88 -10.74
CA ASP A 470 -22.52 3.91 -9.80
C ASP A 470 -22.90 3.61 -8.35
N TRP A 471 -24.11 3.08 -8.13
CA TRP A 471 -24.55 2.57 -6.84
C TRP A 471 -23.62 1.47 -6.33
N LEU A 472 -23.35 0.44 -7.14
CA LEU A 472 -22.43 -0.66 -6.78
C LEU A 472 -21.00 -0.17 -6.52
N GLN A 473 -20.49 0.75 -7.35
CA GLN A 473 -19.17 1.36 -7.16
C GLN A 473 -19.09 2.08 -5.81
N ASN A 474 -20.09 2.90 -5.48
CA ASN A 474 -20.16 3.61 -4.21
C ASN A 474 -20.25 2.65 -3.02
N ARG A 475 -21.03 1.58 -3.14
CA ARG A 475 -21.12 0.54 -2.11
C ARG A 475 -19.76 -0.07 -1.85
N ILE A 476 -19.04 -0.51 -2.89
CA ILE A 476 -17.70 -1.08 -2.72
C ILE A 476 -16.73 -0.07 -2.09
N ASN A 477 -16.78 1.20 -2.52
CA ASN A 477 -15.94 2.26 -1.94
C ASN A 477 -16.26 2.51 -0.46
N LEU A 478 -17.53 2.48 -0.05
CA LEU A 478 -17.89 2.54 1.36
C LEU A 478 -17.28 1.40 2.15
N LEU A 479 -17.32 0.17 1.62
CA LEU A 479 -16.70 -0.98 2.28
C LEU A 479 -15.18 -0.77 2.49
N LEU A 480 -14.50 -0.20 1.49
CA LEU A 480 -13.09 0.18 1.57
C LEU A 480 -12.82 1.26 2.61
N ALA A 481 -13.58 2.35 2.56
CA ALA A 481 -13.36 3.53 3.40
C ALA A 481 -13.61 3.25 4.90
N LEU A 482 -14.45 2.26 5.22
CA LEU A 482 -14.75 1.83 6.58
C LEU A 482 -13.71 0.88 7.20
N GLY A 483 -12.70 0.45 6.44
CA GLY A 483 -11.55 -0.28 6.98
C GLY A 483 -11.81 -1.76 7.30
N VAL A 484 -12.80 -2.39 6.67
CA VAL A 484 -13.08 -3.83 6.87
C VAL A 484 -12.07 -4.68 6.10
N THR A 485 -11.20 -5.43 6.77
CA THR A 485 -9.90 -5.81 6.15
C THR A 485 -9.49 -7.28 6.26
N GLU A 486 -10.34 -8.15 6.77
CA GLU A 486 -9.97 -9.56 6.89
C GLU A 486 -10.20 -10.34 5.60
N VAL A 487 -9.25 -10.39 4.68
CA VAL A 487 -9.33 -11.31 3.52
C VAL A 487 -8.97 -12.74 3.99
N PRO A 488 -9.74 -13.80 3.68
CA PRO A 488 -9.36 -15.18 4.00
C PRO A 488 -7.95 -15.55 3.52
#